data_AF-A0A943P4R5-F1
#
_entry.id   AF-A0A943P4R5-F1
#
_cell.length_a   1.000
_cell.length_b   1.000
_cell.length_c   1.000
_cell.angle_alpha   90.00
_cell.angle_beta   90.00
_cell.angle_gamma   90.00
#
_symmetry.space_group_name_H-M   'P 1'
#
loop_
_entity.id
_entity.type
_entity.pdbx_description
1 polymer ?
#
loop_
_entity_poly.entity_id
_entity_poly.type
_entity_poly.pdbx_seq_one_letter_code
_entity_poly.pdbx_strand_id
1 'polypeptide(L)'
;MYTFDEKFKKGAARAFRAQQGLTAFLSGLNRILPEPPRFKTEKPKDKREDTIRIAGTAGDSWYLGFSERSITPPDIDTKNYYIGGNLSAPPRRVRGVLDDIKVRAIAISDGEERAAEVFCAVDCIGLTNTVVRRIRSELDSFCRTNNVGYINIFSTHAHSSIDTMGIWSVTGKKFFENISRLITHSQPLPSVDGAFIDLIVEKTKKAVSEAVRNMEPGRLFAAQIGENSVEKLEKYSAKKPYGDMTLSEYGIKDFIFAKRPPREYSPRLNRLRFVPDNGASLPTVLVNFGAHPYANGLRIKNNRGDMLSADFPFYMEREINSAGENFIFINGAVNGIYPNRGAGGVKEENFTRQTEALGRDLGKLVIAMTKEREEIEQNSLLSPKNSGEAYKSAVERIGKCAVKERELEPKLISIHKETALRVDNPLEKIIGKLGFACFDMTRPAKGIYELETETGYLELGGEFKALLVPGEITPGLVSDTGDMLAENSITNRASGFKSLCDIVGGDTAVFGLANDALGYIIPDNDYCMFFAGYGKLAEKLFFKDYAHYQEMFSIGAHTASAFAAGVEDMMKSFKARLNK
;
A
#
# COMPACT_ATOMS: atom_id res chain seq x y z
N MET A 1 -18.16 -6.31 18.75
CA MET A 1 -18.38 -5.02 19.43
C MET A 1 -17.44 -4.93 20.62
N TYR A 2 -16.39 -4.12 20.53
CA TYR A 2 -15.54 -3.80 21.68
C TYR A 2 -16.21 -2.65 22.43
N THR A 3 -16.66 -2.86 23.65
CA THR A 3 -17.02 -1.76 24.54
C THR A 3 -15.78 -1.38 25.34
N PHE A 4 -15.34 -0.13 25.20
CA PHE A 4 -14.24 0.40 26.01
C PHE A 4 -14.67 0.43 27.48
N ASP A 5 -14.15 -0.51 28.28
CA ASP A 5 -14.46 -0.60 29.70
C ASP A 5 -13.85 0.58 30.52
N GLU A 6 -14.25 0.69 31.78
CA GLU A 6 -13.72 1.67 32.75
C GLU A 6 -12.17 1.63 32.87
N LYS A 7 -11.58 0.45 32.67
CA LYS A 7 -10.15 0.21 32.80
C LYS A 7 -9.39 0.75 31.59
N PHE A 8 -9.96 0.64 30.39
CA PHE A 8 -9.49 1.28 29.17
C PHE A 8 -9.47 2.81 29.31
N LYS A 9 -10.57 3.41 29.79
CA LYS A 9 -10.68 4.87 29.96
C LYS A 9 -9.58 5.43 30.87
N LYS A 10 -9.26 4.74 31.97
CA LYS A 10 -8.16 5.12 32.89
C LYS A 10 -6.77 4.94 32.25
N GLY A 11 -6.58 3.86 31.47
CA GLY A 11 -5.37 3.64 30.67
C GLY A 11 -5.15 4.73 29.62
N ALA A 12 -6.17 5.03 28.83
CA ALA A 12 -6.17 6.09 27.84
C ALA A 12 -5.83 7.45 28.46
N ALA A 13 -6.45 7.83 29.60
CA ALA A 13 -6.15 9.09 30.27
C ALA A 13 -4.67 9.23 30.71
N ARG A 14 -4.05 8.14 31.18
CA ARG A 14 -2.61 8.13 31.49
C ARG A 14 -1.76 8.26 30.23
N ALA A 15 -2.17 7.57 29.17
CA ALA A 15 -1.52 7.58 27.88
C ALA A 15 -1.54 8.99 27.26
N PHE A 16 -2.68 9.69 27.29
CA PHE A 16 -2.82 11.08 26.84
C PHE A 16 -1.88 12.03 27.58
N ARG A 17 -1.71 11.89 28.91
CA ARG A 17 -0.73 12.70 29.66
C ARG A 17 0.72 12.43 29.22
N ALA A 18 1.07 11.16 29.01
CA ALA A 18 2.41 10.77 28.53
C ALA A 18 2.68 11.30 27.11
N GLN A 19 1.68 11.19 26.22
CA GLN A 19 1.71 11.77 24.89
C GLN A 19 1.92 13.28 24.96
N GLN A 20 1.14 14.02 25.75
CA GLN A 20 1.29 15.47 25.85
C GLN A 20 2.71 15.87 26.26
N GLY A 21 3.32 15.13 27.18
CA GLY A 21 4.73 15.31 27.55
C GLY A 21 5.69 15.05 26.39
N LEU A 22 5.55 13.92 25.68
CA LEU A 22 6.38 13.57 24.53
C LEU A 22 6.23 14.56 23.37
N THR A 23 5.00 14.91 23.02
CA THR A 23 4.68 15.91 22.00
C THR A 23 5.31 17.26 22.35
N ALA A 24 5.21 17.70 23.60
CA ALA A 24 5.81 18.94 24.07
C ALA A 24 7.34 18.90 23.97
N PHE A 25 7.97 17.79 24.38
CA PHE A 25 9.41 17.58 24.27
C PHE A 25 9.90 17.62 22.82
N LEU A 26 9.29 16.82 21.93
CA LEU A 26 9.65 16.79 20.50
C LEU A 26 9.37 18.13 19.82
N SER A 27 8.31 18.84 20.21
CA SER A 27 8.02 20.18 19.72
C SER A 27 9.08 21.20 20.19
N GLY A 28 9.55 21.07 21.43
CA GLY A 28 10.68 21.85 21.96
C GLY A 28 11.97 21.62 21.16
N LEU A 29 12.32 20.35 20.92
CA LEU A 29 13.48 19.99 20.07
C LEU A 29 13.36 20.56 18.66
N ASN A 30 12.18 20.48 18.03
CA ASN A 30 11.95 21.04 16.70
C ASN A 30 12.21 22.54 16.59
N ARG A 31 11.96 23.30 17.67
CA ARG A 31 12.22 24.75 17.71
C ARG A 31 13.70 25.08 17.80
N ILE A 32 14.50 24.16 18.35
CA ILE A 32 15.94 24.34 18.56
C ILE A 32 16.73 23.83 17.35
N LEU A 33 16.26 22.76 16.70
CA LEU A 33 16.91 22.20 15.51
C LEU A 33 16.79 23.17 14.31
N PRO A 34 17.92 23.60 13.72
CA PRO A 34 17.89 24.45 12.52
C PRO A 34 17.18 23.78 11.35
N GLU A 35 16.64 24.59 10.46
CA GLU A 35 16.06 24.12 9.21
C GLU A 35 17.16 23.83 8.17
N PRO A 36 17.06 22.74 7.39
CA PRO A 36 17.99 22.47 6.30
C PRO A 36 17.78 23.48 5.14
N PRO A 37 18.85 23.82 4.39
CA PRO A 37 18.78 24.77 3.28
C PRO A 37 17.73 24.44 2.20
N ARG A 38 17.46 23.14 1.97
CA ARG A 38 16.48 22.71 0.96
C ARG A 38 15.03 23.07 1.26
N PHE A 39 14.68 23.41 2.51
CA PHE A 39 13.30 23.76 2.84
C PHE A 39 12.94 25.09 2.17
N LYS A 40 12.26 24.99 1.03
CA LYS A 40 11.78 26.15 0.29
C LYS A 40 10.84 26.96 1.18
N THR A 41 11.05 28.26 1.23
CA THR A 41 10.18 29.24 1.91
C THR A 41 8.98 29.64 1.07
N GLU A 42 9.00 29.32 -0.22
CA GLU A 42 7.91 29.54 -1.17
C GLU A 42 7.35 28.19 -1.65
N LYS A 43 6.04 28.13 -1.86
CA LYS A 43 5.42 27.00 -2.57
C LYS A 43 5.99 26.95 -4.01
N PRO A 44 6.15 25.75 -4.62
CA PRO A 44 6.41 25.66 -6.05
C PRO A 44 5.41 26.56 -6.81
N LYS A 45 5.91 27.44 -7.69
CA LYS A 45 5.06 28.38 -8.43
C LYS A 45 4.17 27.69 -9.47
N ASP A 46 4.56 26.49 -9.90
CA ASP A 46 3.77 25.63 -10.77
C ASP A 46 2.98 24.62 -9.95
N LYS A 47 1.72 24.93 -9.64
CA LYS A 47 0.76 23.88 -9.31
C LYS A 47 0.56 23.07 -10.59
N ARG A 48 0.82 21.76 -10.53
CA ARG A 48 0.49 20.89 -11.65
C ARG A 48 -1.02 20.92 -11.84
N GLU A 49 -1.49 21.20 -13.05
CA GLU A 49 -2.92 21.05 -13.35
C GLU A 49 -3.34 19.61 -13.13
N ASP A 50 -4.57 19.42 -12.63
CA ASP A 50 -5.16 18.09 -12.45
C ASP A 50 -5.01 17.31 -13.77
N THR A 51 -4.29 16.18 -13.71
CA THR A 51 -4.15 15.33 -14.90
C THR A 51 -5.41 14.49 -15.01
N ILE A 52 -6.22 14.80 -16.03
CA ILE A 52 -7.55 14.22 -16.19
C ILE A 52 -7.64 13.58 -17.57
N ARG A 53 -7.94 12.28 -17.57
CA ARG A 53 -8.33 11.50 -18.73
C ARG A 53 -9.76 11.02 -18.53
N ILE A 54 -10.63 11.39 -19.46
CA ILE A 54 -12.02 10.93 -19.50
C ILE A 54 -12.25 10.32 -20.88
N ALA A 55 -12.50 9.02 -20.92
CA ALA A 55 -13.01 8.36 -22.12
C ALA A 55 -14.50 8.73 -22.30
N GLY A 56 -14.78 9.65 -23.24
CA GLY A 56 -16.15 10.07 -23.57
C GLY A 56 -17.01 8.95 -24.19
N THR A 57 -16.35 8.00 -24.88
CA THR A 57 -16.95 6.78 -25.43
C THR A 57 -15.99 5.60 -25.23
N ALA A 58 -16.51 4.37 -25.27
CA ALA A 58 -15.66 3.19 -25.39
C ALA A 58 -14.76 3.32 -26.64
N GLY A 59 -13.52 2.82 -26.55
CA GLY A 59 -12.64 2.69 -27.71
C GLY A 59 -12.80 1.35 -28.41
N ASP A 60 -11.85 1.02 -29.27
CA ASP A 60 -11.90 -0.14 -30.16
C ASP A 60 -11.57 -1.46 -29.46
N SER A 61 -10.58 -1.46 -28.56
CA SER A 61 -10.18 -2.63 -27.77
C SER A 61 -9.41 -2.18 -26.53
N TRP A 62 -9.21 -3.10 -25.59
CA TRP A 62 -8.18 -2.90 -24.57
C TRP A 62 -6.83 -3.25 -25.18
N TYR A 63 -5.85 -2.39 -24.98
CA TYR A 63 -4.45 -2.67 -25.30
C TYR A 63 -3.70 -2.80 -23.99
N LEU A 64 -2.97 -3.89 -23.81
CA LEU A 64 -2.15 -4.08 -22.62
C LEU A 64 -0.80 -4.69 -22.98
N GLY A 65 0.26 -4.13 -22.40
CA GLY A 65 1.60 -4.70 -22.45
C GLY A 65 2.17 -4.87 -21.06
N PHE A 66 3.03 -5.87 -20.88
CA PHE A 66 3.64 -6.24 -19.61
C PHE A 66 5.16 -6.29 -19.73
N SER A 67 5.84 -5.94 -18.64
CA SER A 67 7.29 -6.15 -18.48
C SER A 67 7.64 -6.22 -17.00
N GLU A 68 8.71 -6.95 -16.68
CA GLU A 68 9.31 -6.95 -15.34
C GLU A 68 10.84 -6.83 -15.37
N ARG A 69 11.43 -6.41 -14.24
CA ARG A 69 12.87 -6.35 -14.03
C ARG A 69 13.23 -6.67 -12.59
N SER A 70 14.23 -7.52 -12.39
CA SER A 70 14.89 -7.65 -11.10
C SER A 70 15.50 -6.31 -10.68
N ILE A 71 15.27 -5.95 -9.42
CA ILE A 71 15.90 -4.84 -8.71
C ILE A 71 16.80 -5.35 -7.59
N THR A 72 17.05 -6.65 -7.48
CA THR A 72 18.07 -7.19 -6.57
C THR A 72 19.45 -6.62 -6.97
N PRO A 73 20.16 -5.92 -6.07
CA PRO A 73 21.44 -5.32 -6.42
C PRO A 73 22.47 -6.39 -6.84
N PRO A 74 23.20 -6.19 -7.96
CA PRO A 74 24.23 -7.13 -8.38
C PRO A 74 25.42 -7.20 -7.41
N ASP A 75 25.61 -6.17 -6.59
CA ASP A 75 26.67 -6.05 -5.58
C ASP A 75 26.20 -6.42 -4.16
N ILE A 76 25.04 -7.08 -4.02
CA ILE A 76 24.42 -7.43 -2.73
C ILE A 76 25.36 -8.18 -1.77
N ASP A 77 26.29 -8.99 -2.31
CA ASP A 77 27.25 -9.77 -1.53
C ASP A 77 28.45 -8.96 -1.02
N THR A 78 28.72 -7.79 -1.64
CA THR A 78 29.92 -7.00 -1.37
C THR A 78 29.63 -5.69 -0.63
N LYS A 79 28.47 -5.07 -0.88
CA LYS A 79 28.07 -3.80 -0.29
C LYS A 79 27.12 -3.99 0.91
N ASN A 80 27.16 -3.04 1.84
CA ASN A 80 26.26 -3.05 3.00
C ASN A 80 24.93 -2.39 2.66
N TYR A 81 23.89 -3.21 2.48
CA TYR A 81 22.50 -2.75 2.45
C TYR A 81 21.80 -2.99 3.79
N TYR A 82 20.69 -2.28 4.04
CA TYR A 82 19.92 -2.39 5.28
C TYR A 82 18.44 -2.66 4.97
N ILE A 83 17.81 -3.51 5.78
CA ILE A 83 16.40 -3.89 5.65
C ILE A 83 15.47 -2.75 6.10
N GLY A 84 14.45 -2.45 5.30
CA GLY A 84 13.36 -1.53 5.63
C GLY A 84 12.21 -2.17 6.44
N GLY A 85 11.32 -1.35 6.98
CA GLY A 85 10.03 -1.78 7.56
C GLY A 85 10.01 -2.06 9.07
N ASN A 86 11.10 -2.54 9.69
CA ASN A 86 11.14 -2.74 11.16
C ASN A 86 12.31 -2.01 11.82
N LEU A 87 12.01 -1.21 12.85
CA LEU A 87 13.01 -0.50 13.64
C LEU A 87 13.93 -1.48 14.37
N SER A 88 15.25 -1.29 14.22
CA SER A 88 16.25 -2.07 14.94
C SER A 88 17.44 -1.19 15.33
N ALA A 89 18.00 -1.44 16.51
CA ALA A 89 19.26 -0.84 16.95
C ALA A 89 20.26 -1.96 17.28
N PRO A 90 21.37 -2.10 16.53
CA PRO A 90 21.71 -1.35 15.31
C PRO A 90 20.77 -1.67 14.11
N PRO A 91 20.81 -0.86 13.02
CA PRO A 91 20.14 -1.18 11.76
C PRO A 91 20.48 -2.60 11.25
N ARG A 92 19.48 -3.32 10.74
CA ARG A 92 19.66 -4.68 10.23
C ARG A 92 20.29 -4.65 8.84
N ARG A 93 21.54 -5.13 8.76
CA ARG A 93 22.24 -5.33 7.49
C ARG A 93 21.64 -6.53 6.74
N VAL A 94 21.46 -6.41 5.43
CA VAL A 94 21.09 -7.52 4.55
C VAL A 94 22.22 -8.57 4.52
N ARG A 95 21.87 -9.85 4.69
CA ARG A 95 22.82 -10.98 4.79
C ARG A 95 22.71 -12.00 3.67
N GLY A 96 21.69 -11.89 2.83
CA GLY A 96 21.49 -12.73 1.67
C GLY A 96 20.12 -12.48 1.04
N VAL A 97 19.78 -13.29 0.05
CA VAL A 97 18.55 -13.19 -0.75
C VAL A 97 17.81 -14.53 -0.66
N LEU A 98 16.53 -14.50 -0.29
CA LEU A 98 15.64 -15.67 -0.32
C LEU A 98 14.99 -15.81 -1.70
N ASP A 99 14.56 -14.68 -2.25
CA ASP A 99 13.82 -14.57 -3.49
C ASP A 99 14.03 -13.18 -4.11
N ASP A 100 13.79 -13.09 -5.41
CA ASP A 100 14.06 -11.87 -6.18
C ASP A 100 13.04 -10.78 -5.85
N ILE A 101 13.52 -9.55 -5.67
CA ILE A 101 12.68 -8.35 -5.64
C ILE A 101 12.66 -7.72 -7.02
N LYS A 102 11.48 -7.34 -7.50
CA LYS A 102 11.29 -6.84 -8.87
C LYS A 102 10.55 -5.51 -8.92
N VAL A 103 10.64 -4.88 -10.09
CA VAL A 103 9.63 -3.96 -10.58
C VAL A 103 8.84 -4.63 -11.70
N ARG A 104 7.51 -4.52 -11.64
CA ARG A 104 6.57 -5.03 -12.65
C ARG A 104 5.76 -3.87 -13.20
N ALA A 105 5.69 -3.74 -14.51
CA ALA A 105 4.98 -2.68 -15.19
C ALA A 105 3.94 -3.25 -16.15
N ILE A 106 2.74 -2.71 -16.10
CA ILE A 106 1.75 -2.82 -17.18
C ILE A 106 1.49 -1.45 -17.77
N ALA A 107 1.31 -1.39 -19.09
CA ALA A 107 0.76 -0.25 -19.80
C ALA A 107 -0.61 -0.65 -20.33
N ILE A 108 -1.64 0.14 -20.05
CA ILE A 108 -3.02 -0.14 -20.48
C ILE A 108 -3.60 1.07 -21.22
N SER A 109 -4.24 0.82 -22.36
CA SER A 109 -5.01 1.81 -23.11
C SER A 109 -6.38 1.24 -23.47
N ASP A 110 -7.37 2.12 -23.57
CA ASP A 110 -8.70 1.79 -24.05
C ASP A 110 -8.85 2.00 -25.57
N GLY A 111 -7.74 2.15 -26.30
CA GLY A 111 -7.72 2.12 -27.76
C GLY A 111 -6.33 2.38 -28.36
N GLU A 112 -6.13 2.04 -29.64
CA GLU A 112 -4.81 2.05 -30.30
C GLU A 112 -4.15 3.43 -30.28
N GLU A 113 -4.90 4.46 -30.65
CA GLU A 113 -4.44 5.85 -30.70
C GLU A 113 -4.68 6.60 -29.38
N ARG A 114 -5.26 5.94 -28.37
CA ARG A 114 -5.51 6.55 -27.06
C ARG A 114 -4.29 6.42 -26.17
N ALA A 115 -4.13 7.38 -25.28
CA ALA A 115 -2.94 7.41 -24.43
C ALA A 115 -2.84 6.15 -23.55
N ALA A 116 -1.66 5.72 -23.14
CA ALA A 116 -1.52 4.64 -22.16
C ALA A 116 -1.53 5.18 -20.72
N GLU A 117 -2.18 4.48 -19.80
CA GLU A 117 -1.99 4.60 -18.36
C GLU A 117 -1.04 3.48 -17.91
N VAL A 118 0.02 3.81 -17.19
CA VAL A 118 1.02 2.83 -16.74
C VAL A 118 0.85 2.56 -15.25
N PHE A 119 0.84 1.29 -14.84
CA PHE A 119 0.93 0.85 -13.46
C PHE A 119 2.23 0.11 -13.23
N CYS A 120 3.02 0.55 -12.25
CA CYS A 120 4.32 -0.01 -11.94
C CYS A 120 4.42 -0.38 -10.46
N ALA A 121 4.39 -1.67 -10.14
CA ALA A 121 4.56 -2.17 -8.77
C ALA A 121 6.02 -2.50 -8.48
N VAL A 122 6.57 -1.95 -7.41
CA VAL A 122 7.97 -2.12 -6.98
C VAL A 122 8.00 -2.88 -5.65
N ASP A 123 8.79 -3.95 -5.60
CA ASP A 123 9.03 -4.74 -4.40
C ASP A 123 9.94 -4.02 -3.41
N CYS A 124 9.35 -3.06 -2.70
CA CYS A 124 10.02 -2.23 -1.71
C CYS A 124 9.07 -1.84 -0.58
N ILE A 125 9.63 -1.30 0.50
CA ILE A 125 8.85 -0.82 1.65
C ILE A 125 8.00 0.42 1.30
N GLY A 126 8.45 1.24 0.36
CA GLY A 126 7.78 2.49 -0.01
C GLY A 126 8.66 3.35 -0.90
N LEU A 127 8.07 4.14 -1.78
CA LEU A 127 8.77 5.17 -2.55
C LEU A 127 8.14 6.53 -2.27
N THR A 128 8.96 7.50 -1.92
CA THR A 128 8.48 8.88 -1.74
C THR A 128 8.05 9.48 -3.07
N ASN A 129 7.16 10.46 -2.99
CA ASN A 129 6.77 11.27 -4.15
C ASN A 129 7.99 11.91 -4.85
N THR A 130 9.07 12.22 -4.13
CA THR A 130 10.34 12.68 -4.69
C THR A 130 10.93 11.69 -5.71
N VAL A 131 11.00 10.40 -5.36
CA VAL A 131 11.52 9.36 -6.26
C VAL A 131 10.55 9.13 -7.42
N VAL A 132 9.24 9.14 -7.15
CA VAL A 132 8.20 9.00 -8.19
C VAL A 132 8.29 10.14 -9.21
N ARG A 133 8.40 11.40 -8.76
CA ARG A 133 8.59 12.57 -9.62
C ARG A 133 9.88 12.46 -10.45
N ARG A 134 10.98 11.95 -9.87
CA ARG A 134 12.22 11.67 -10.62
C ARG A 134 11.99 10.65 -11.73
N ILE A 135 11.36 9.52 -11.45
CA ILE A 135 11.05 8.49 -12.46
C ILE A 135 10.25 9.10 -13.62
N ARG A 136 9.17 9.83 -13.30
CA ARG A 136 8.31 10.49 -14.29
C ARG A 136 9.09 11.53 -15.12
N SER A 137 9.92 12.35 -14.47
CA SER A 137 10.75 13.35 -15.16
C SER A 137 11.75 12.71 -16.12
N GLU A 138 12.39 11.60 -15.72
CA GLU A 138 13.33 10.87 -16.59
C GLU A 138 12.64 10.10 -17.72
N LEU A 139 11.31 9.91 -17.67
CA LEU A 139 10.49 9.30 -18.72
C LEU A 139 9.71 10.32 -19.56
N ASP A 140 9.74 11.61 -19.23
CA ASP A 140 8.90 12.63 -19.85
C ASP A 140 8.99 12.67 -21.39
N SER A 141 10.21 12.65 -21.95
CA SER A 141 10.41 12.57 -23.40
C SER A 141 9.89 11.27 -24.01
N PHE A 142 10.04 10.15 -23.30
CA PHE A 142 9.51 8.85 -23.76
C PHE A 142 7.98 8.88 -23.78
N CYS A 143 7.35 9.39 -22.72
CA CYS A 143 5.90 9.49 -22.60
C CYS A 143 5.28 10.31 -23.72
N ARG A 144 5.86 11.48 -24.03
CA ARG A 144 5.39 12.34 -25.14
C ARG A 144 5.47 11.64 -26.50
N THR A 145 6.52 10.85 -26.72
CA THR A 145 6.74 10.16 -28.00
C THR A 145 5.89 8.90 -28.16
N ASN A 146 5.52 8.26 -27.05
CA ASN A 146 4.81 6.97 -27.05
C ASN A 146 3.38 7.09 -26.51
N ASN A 147 2.80 8.30 -26.54
CA ASN A 147 1.43 8.58 -26.12
C ASN A 147 1.11 8.04 -24.71
N VAL A 148 2.00 8.22 -23.73
CA VAL A 148 1.72 7.80 -22.34
C VAL A 148 1.11 8.97 -21.58
N GLY A 149 -0.12 8.80 -21.10
CA GLY A 149 -0.87 9.83 -20.38
C GLY A 149 -0.44 9.97 -18.92
N TYR A 150 -0.18 8.85 -18.26
CA TYR A 150 0.23 8.85 -16.86
C TYR A 150 1.02 7.62 -16.43
N ILE A 151 1.86 7.78 -15.40
CA ILE A 151 2.61 6.69 -14.78
C ILE A 151 2.30 6.66 -13.28
N ASN A 152 1.67 5.58 -12.83
CA ASN A 152 1.47 5.28 -11.42
C ASN A 152 2.56 4.33 -10.93
N ILE A 153 3.13 4.65 -9.78
CA ILE A 153 4.13 3.83 -9.09
C ILE A 153 3.52 3.34 -7.79
N PHE A 154 3.55 2.03 -7.56
CA PHE A 154 3.03 1.39 -6.36
C PHE A 154 4.18 0.70 -5.64
N SER A 155 4.14 0.67 -4.31
CA SER A 155 5.04 -0.19 -3.52
C SER A 155 4.28 -1.40 -3.00
N THR A 156 4.82 -2.61 -3.13
CA THR A 156 4.18 -3.80 -2.53
C THR A 156 4.20 -3.75 -1.00
N HIS A 157 5.04 -2.88 -0.44
CA HIS A 157 5.26 -2.65 0.98
C HIS A 157 6.03 -3.80 1.65
N ALA A 158 6.99 -4.41 0.97
CA ALA A 158 7.77 -5.52 1.51
C ALA A 158 8.71 -5.09 2.66
N HIS A 159 8.51 -5.64 3.86
CA HIS A 159 9.37 -5.40 5.06
C HIS A 159 10.66 -6.25 5.05
N SER A 160 10.89 -7.00 3.97
CA SER A 160 12.12 -7.73 3.67
C SER A 160 12.90 -7.09 2.52
N SER A 161 12.57 -5.86 2.14
CA SER A 161 13.28 -5.12 1.09
C SER A 161 14.37 -4.20 1.66
N ILE A 162 15.24 -3.69 0.78
CA ILE A 162 16.23 -2.66 1.15
C ILE A 162 15.49 -1.36 1.50
N ASP A 163 15.98 -0.64 2.50
CA ASP A 163 15.40 0.60 2.98
C ASP A 163 15.44 1.73 1.91
N THR A 164 14.32 1.92 1.23
CA THR A 164 14.09 2.97 0.21
C THR A 164 13.55 4.28 0.78
N MET A 165 13.18 4.31 2.07
CA MET A 165 12.71 5.53 2.75
C MET A 165 13.84 6.18 3.56
N GLY A 166 14.80 5.39 4.03
CA GLY A 166 15.91 5.87 4.85
C GLY A 166 15.50 6.09 6.32
N ILE A 167 14.47 5.40 6.79
CA ILE A 167 14.05 5.48 8.20
C ILE A 167 14.78 4.43 9.03
N TRP A 168 15.04 3.26 8.45
CA TRP A 168 15.51 2.06 9.16
C TRP A 168 17.03 1.83 9.07
N SER A 169 17.68 2.49 8.12
CA SER A 169 19.13 2.45 7.86
C SER A 169 19.93 3.47 8.67
N VAL A 170 19.27 4.33 9.48
CA VAL A 170 19.94 5.40 10.22
C VAL A 170 20.82 4.83 11.34
N THR A 171 22.13 5.04 11.22
CA THR A 171 23.10 4.73 12.29
C THR A 171 23.27 5.90 13.25
N GLY A 172 23.73 5.64 14.48
CA GLY A 172 24.05 6.70 15.44
C GLY A 172 25.05 7.72 14.90
N LYS A 173 26.06 7.24 14.15
CA LYS A 173 27.03 8.12 13.46
C LYS A 173 26.33 9.07 12.47
N LYS A 174 25.48 8.53 11.60
CA LYS A 174 24.74 9.32 10.59
C LYS A 174 23.77 10.31 11.24
N PHE A 175 23.12 9.91 12.33
CA PHE A 175 22.28 10.79 13.13
C PHE A 175 23.06 12.01 13.65
N PHE A 176 24.20 11.79 14.33
CA PHE A 176 25.02 12.90 14.84
C PHE A 176 25.65 13.74 13.73
N GLU A 177 26.03 13.13 12.61
CA GLU A 177 26.53 13.86 11.45
C GLU A 177 25.47 14.82 10.88
N ASN A 178 24.23 14.34 10.69
CA ASN A 178 23.15 15.18 10.17
C ASN A 178 22.75 16.28 11.15
N ILE A 179 22.81 16.04 12.47
CA ILE A 179 22.66 17.09 13.49
C ILE A 179 23.77 18.16 13.33
N SER A 180 25.03 17.74 13.21
CA SER A 180 26.16 18.66 13.04
C SER A 180 26.02 19.50 11.76
N ARG A 181 25.55 18.88 10.66
CA ARG A 181 25.25 19.58 9.40
C ARG A 181 24.15 20.62 9.58
N LEU A 182 23.06 20.30 10.27
CA LEU A 182 22.00 21.28 10.56
C LEU A 182 22.52 22.46 11.39
N ILE A 183 23.30 22.18 12.45
CA ILE A 183 23.89 23.23 13.31
C ILE A 183 24.82 24.15 12.51
N THR A 184 25.51 23.61 11.51
CA THR A 184 26.38 24.37 10.60
C THR A 184 25.65 24.88 9.35
N HIS A 185 24.31 24.87 9.34
CA HIS A 185 23.46 25.29 8.21
C HIS A 185 23.77 24.59 6.88
N SER A 186 24.34 23.39 6.95
CA SER A 186 24.62 22.53 5.81
C SER A 186 23.46 21.55 5.55
N GLN A 187 23.33 21.11 4.30
CA GLN A 187 22.32 20.13 3.92
C GLN A 187 22.63 18.75 4.55
N PRO A 188 21.67 18.14 5.27
CA PRO A 188 21.80 16.77 5.77
C PRO A 188 21.95 15.76 4.64
N LEU A 189 22.68 14.69 4.92
CA LEU A 189 22.86 13.59 3.97
C LEU A 189 21.60 12.72 3.93
N PRO A 190 21.14 12.30 2.73
CA PRO A 190 20.05 11.33 2.59
C PRO A 190 20.37 10.06 3.35
N SER A 191 19.36 9.47 4.00
CA SER A 191 19.53 8.21 4.74
C SER A 191 19.52 6.97 3.86
N VAL A 192 18.82 7.02 2.72
CA VAL A 192 18.75 5.96 1.70
C VAL A 192 20.09 5.66 1.04
N ASP A 193 20.21 4.47 0.45
CA ASP A 193 21.31 4.14 -0.44
C ASP A 193 21.06 4.70 -1.85
N GLY A 194 21.82 5.72 -2.26
CA GLY A 194 21.62 6.41 -3.53
C GLY A 194 21.75 5.52 -4.76
N ALA A 195 22.74 4.61 -4.77
CA ALA A 195 22.94 3.70 -5.90
C ALA A 195 21.79 2.69 -6.03
N PHE A 196 21.18 2.28 -4.92
CA PHE A 196 19.98 1.45 -4.97
C PHE A 196 18.76 2.21 -5.50
N ILE A 197 18.58 3.48 -5.11
CA ILE A 197 17.52 4.32 -5.69
C ILE A 197 17.76 4.52 -7.19
N ASP A 198 18.99 4.73 -7.63
CA ASP A 198 19.35 4.83 -9.05
C ASP A 198 19.04 3.53 -9.81
N LEU A 199 19.33 2.37 -9.22
CA LEU A 199 18.97 1.07 -9.78
C LEU A 199 17.46 0.93 -9.94
N ILE A 200 16.66 1.29 -8.93
CA ILE A 200 15.19 1.26 -9.02
C ILE A 200 14.73 2.16 -10.17
N VAL A 201 15.19 3.41 -10.22
CA VAL A 201 14.82 4.37 -11.28
C VAL A 201 15.16 3.79 -12.66
N GLU A 202 16.36 3.26 -12.85
CA GLU A 202 16.81 2.67 -14.12
C GLU A 202 15.94 1.46 -14.54
N LYS A 203 15.69 0.53 -13.60
CA LYS A 203 14.92 -0.68 -13.88
C LYS A 203 13.44 -0.38 -14.12
N THR A 204 12.87 0.57 -13.37
CA THR A 204 11.51 1.06 -13.61
C THR A 204 11.40 1.67 -15.01
N LYS A 205 12.33 2.55 -15.41
CA LYS A 205 12.32 3.14 -16.76
C LYS A 205 12.32 2.08 -17.86
N LYS A 206 13.16 1.05 -17.71
CA LYS A 206 13.23 -0.08 -18.65
C LYS A 206 11.93 -0.87 -18.69
N ALA A 207 11.37 -1.23 -17.52
CA ALA A 207 10.11 -1.95 -17.43
C ALA A 207 8.94 -1.17 -18.05
N VAL A 208 8.82 0.13 -17.75
CA VAL A 208 7.79 0.99 -18.33
C VAL A 208 7.94 1.08 -19.85
N SER A 209 9.16 1.33 -20.33
CA SER A 209 9.39 1.49 -21.77
C SER A 209 9.09 0.22 -22.55
N GLU A 210 9.37 -0.95 -21.98
CA GLU A 210 9.06 -2.23 -22.61
C GLU A 210 7.58 -2.59 -22.50
N ALA A 211 6.93 -2.38 -21.35
CA ALA A 211 5.49 -2.60 -21.21
C ALA A 211 4.68 -1.77 -22.22
N VAL A 212 5.05 -0.51 -22.45
CA VAL A 212 4.41 0.34 -23.47
C VAL A 212 4.64 -0.17 -24.90
N ARG A 213 5.84 -0.68 -25.21
CA ARG A 213 6.16 -1.22 -26.55
C ARG A 213 5.52 -2.59 -26.81
N ASN A 214 5.24 -3.34 -25.76
CA ASN A 214 4.63 -4.67 -25.82
C ASN A 214 3.10 -4.63 -25.79
N MET A 215 2.48 -3.44 -25.88
CA MET A 215 1.01 -3.36 -25.88
C MET A 215 0.44 -4.07 -27.11
N GLU A 216 -0.51 -4.96 -26.86
CA GLU A 216 -1.27 -5.67 -27.89
C GLU A 216 -2.76 -5.66 -27.52
N PRO A 217 -3.67 -5.78 -28.51
CA PRO A 217 -5.11 -5.76 -28.26
C PRO A 217 -5.58 -7.03 -27.53
N GLY A 218 -6.70 -6.91 -26.81
CA GLY A 218 -7.31 -8.01 -26.10
C GLY A 218 -8.51 -7.59 -25.26
N ARG A 219 -8.87 -8.45 -24.31
CA ARG A 219 -10.09 -8.32 -23.49
C ARG A 219 -9.72 -8.23 -22.02
N LEU A 220 -10.34 -7.29 -21.31
CA LEU A 220 -10.14 -7.10 -19.88
C LEU A 220 -11.32 -7.65 -19.09
N PHE A 221 -11.02 -8.39 -18.05
CA PHE A 221 -12.01 -8.99 -17.17
C PHE A 221 -11.78 -8.57 -15.72
N ALA A 222 -12.86 -8.43 -14.95
CA ALA A 222 -12.84 -8.14 -13.53
C ALA A 222 -13.61 -9.20 -12.74
N ALA A 223 -13.02 -9.60 -11.61
CA ALA A 223 -13.66 -10.44 -10.61
C ALA A 223 -13.33 -9.93 -9.21
N GLN A 224 -14.29 -10.03 -8.29
CA GLN A 224 -14.15 -9.56 -6.91
C GLN A 224 -14.74 -10.58 -5.95
N ILE A 225 -14.07 -10.76 -4.82
CA ILE A 225 -14.60 -11.47 -3.65
C ILE A 225 -14.52 -10.56 -2.43
N GLY A 226 -15.49 -10.68 -1.53
CA GLY A 226 -15.60 -9.87 -0.32
C GLY A 226 -15.95 -8.39 -0.59
N GLU A 227 -16.09 -7.65 0.50
CA GLU A 227 -16.35 -6.21 0.52
C GLU A 227 -15.31 -5.50 1.39
N ASN A 228 -15.35 -4.16 1.42
CA ASN A 228 -14.34 -3.35 2.11
C ASN A 228 -14.36 -3.38 3.65
N SER A 229 -15.29 -4.11 4.28
CA SER A 229 -15.44 -4.11 5.73
C SER A 229 -15.73 -5.49 6.32
N VAL A 230 -14.82 -5.95 7.18
CA VAL A 230 -15.06 -7.14 8.01
C VAL A 230 -16.16 -6.87 9.05
N GLU A 231 -16.25 -5.67 9.63
CA GLU A 231 -17.33 -5.36 10.58
C GLU A 231 -18.72 -5.49 9.94
N LYS A 232 -18.90 -5.03 8.69
CA LYS A 232 -20.15 -5.23 7.94
C LYS A 232 -20.42 -6.72 7.70
N LEU A 233 -19.39 -7.48 7.33
CA LEU A 233 -19.49 -8.93 7.14
C LEU A 233 -19.84 -9.67 8.44
N GLU A 234 -19.25 -9.28 9.57
CA GLU A 234 -19.56 -9.83 10.90
C GLU A 234 -21.00 -9.53 11.30
N LYS A 235 -21.46 -8.30 11.11
CA LYS A 235 -22.88 -7.94 11.33
C LYS A 235 -23.81 -8.73 10.41
N TYR A 236 -23.44 -8.96 9.15
CA TYR A 236 -24.22 -9.75 8.20
C TYR A 236 -24.26 -11.25 8.58
N SER A 237 -23.22 -11.76 9.24
CA SER A 237 -23.13 -13.16 9.66
C SER A 237 -24.23 -13.59 10.65
N ALA A 238 -24.84 -12.63 11.35
CA ALA A 238 -26.03 -12.88 12.18
C ALA A 238 -27.29 -13.23 11.37
N LYS A 239 -27.33 -12.85 10.08
CA LYS A 239 -28.42 -13.17 9.14
C LYS A 239 -28.13 -14.41 8.31
N LYS A 240 -26.88 -14.55 7.84
CA LYS A 240 -26.41 -15.70 7.05
C LYS A 240 -25.14 -16.24 7.70
N PRO A 241 -25.16 -17.40 8.37
CA PRO A 241 -23.97 -17.95 9.02
C PRO A 241 -22.79 -18.06 8.06
N TYR A 242 -21.57 -17.91 8.57
CA TYR A 242 -20.36 -18.04 7.74
C TYR A 242 -20.29 -19.38 7.02
N GLY A 243 -20.80 -20.44 7.61
CA GLY A 243 -20.87 -21.78 6.99
C GLY A 243 -21.70 -21.82 5.71
N ASP A 244 -22.58 -20.84 5.47
CA ASP A 244 -23.51 -20.80 4.34
C ASP A 244 -23.11 -19.77 3.27
N MET A 245 -22.15 -18.88 3.57
CA MET A 245 -21.69 -17.86 2.62
C MET A 245 -20.91 -18.46 1.44
N THR A 246 -21.09 -17.84 0.27
CA THR A 246 -20.28 -18.03 -0.94
C THR A 246 -18.91 -17.34 -0.80
N LEU A 247 -17.98 -17.61 -1.71
CA LEU A 247 -16.67 -16.93 -1.68
C LEU A 247 -16.82 -15.43 -1.97
N SER A 248 -17.73 -15.06 -2.88
CA SER A 248 -18.03 -13.66 -3.22
C SER A 248 -18.47 -12.83 -2.01
N GLU A 249 -19.18 -13.43 -1.05
CA GLU A 249 -19.61 -12.76 0.19
C GLU A 249 -18.51 -12.79 1.26
N TYR A 250 -17.82 -13.93 1.40
CA TYR A 250 -16.87 -14.16 2.50
C TYR A 250 -15.51 -13.49 2.29
N GLY A 251 -15.07 -13.37 1.03
CA GLY A 251 -13.78 -12.81 0.66
C GLY A 251 -12.60 -13.63 1.20
N ILE A 252 -11.50 -12.93 1.49
CA ILE A 252 -10.24 -13.51 1.99
C ILE A 252 -10.11 -13.46 3.52
N LYS A 253 -11.24 -13.43 4.24
CA LYS A 253 -11.27 -13.24 5.71
C LYS A 253 -10.32 -14.15 6.50
N ASP A 254 -10.09 -15.39 6.06
CA ASP A 254 -9.23 -16.35 6.78
C ASP A 254 -7.73 -16.20 6.47
N PHE A 255 -7.38 -15.43 5.43
CA PHE A 255 -6.01 -15.20 4.99
C PHE A 255 -5.36 -13.98 5.63
N ILE A 256 -6.14 -13.07 6.22
CA ILE A 256 -5.64 -11.79 6.74
C ILE A 256 -6.24 -11.48 8.12
N PHE A 257 -5.60 -10.58 8.86
CA PHE A 257 -6.10 -10.09 10.13
C PHE A 257 -5.57 -8.69 10.43
N ALA A 258 -6.30 -7.94 11.25
CA ALA A 258 -5.85 -6.66 11.80
C ALA A 258 -5.14 -6.86 13.15
N LYS A 259 -3.94 -6.29 13.30
CA LYS A 259 -3.23 -6.23 14.59
C LYS A 259 -3.70 -5.09 15.49
N ARG A 260 -4.27 -4.05 14.90
CA ARG A 260 -4.72 -2.82 15.57
C ARG A 260 -6.22 -2.91 15.86
N PRO A 261 -6.69 -2.69 17.09
CA PRO A 261 -8.09 -2.39 17.38
C PRO A 261 -8.50 -1.00 16.90
N PRO A 262 -9.78 -0.81 16.52
CA PRO A 262 -10.75 -1.87 16.23
C PRO A 262 -10.20 -2.76 15.10
N ARG A 263 -10.38 -4.08 15.21
CA ARG A 263 -9.76 -5.07 14.30
C ARG A 263 -10.45 -5.10 12.93
N GLU A 264 -10.60 -3.93 12.35
CA GLU A 264 -11.24 -3.67 11.07
C GLU A 264 -10.24 -3.88 9.94
N TYR A 265 -10.70 -4.56 8.89
CA TYR A 265 -9.96 -4.80 7.66
C TYR A 265 -10.92 -5.04 6.50
N SER A 266 -10.39 -4.94 5.28
CA SER A 266 -11.11 -5.26 4.06
C SER A 266 -10.83 -6.73 3.68
N PRO A 267 -11.80 -7.66 3.82
CA PRO A 267 -11.68 -9.02 3.27
C PRO A 267 -11.80 -9.04 1.74
N ARG A 268 -11.84 -7.89 1.07
CA ARG A 268 -11.94 -7.78 -0.37
C ARG A 268 -10.66 -8.23 -1.06
N LEU A 269 -10.81 -8.97 -2.15
CA LEU A 269 -9.76 -9.22 -3.14
C LEU A 269 -10.33 -8.94 -4.53
N ASN A 270 -9.59 -8.16 -5.32
CA ASN A 270 -9.90 -7.87 -6.71
C ASN A 270 -8.90 -8.56 -7.63
N ARG A 271 -9.40 -9.07 -8.76
CA ARG A 271 -8.61 -9.59 -9.88
C ARG A 271 -9.03 -8.85 -11.15
N LEU A 272 -8.08 -8.19 -11.81
CA LEU A 272 -8.22 -7.78 -13.21
C LEU A 272 -7.39 -8.73 -14.07
N ARG A 273 -7.95 -9.27 -15.13
CA ARG A 273 -7.30 -10.24 -16.01
C ARG A 273 -7.42 -9.77 -17.44
N PHE A 274 -6.30 -9.46 -18.08
CA PHE A 274 -6.23 -9.14 -19.50
C PHE A 274 -5.88 -10.40 -20.28
N VAL A 275 -6.63 -10.67 -21.35
CA VAL A 275 -6.40 -11.78 -22.26
C VAL A 275 -6.07 -11.19 -23.64
N PRO A 276 -4.84 -11.34 -24.14
CA PRO A 276 -4.47 -10.85 -25.46
C PRO A 276 -5.22 -11.63 -26.55
N ASP A 277 -5.50 -10.97 -27.67
CA ASP A 277 -6.07 -11.62 -28.86
C ASP A 277 -5.06 -12.59 -29.50
N ASN A 278 -3.77 -12.30 -29.34
CA ASN A 278 -2.68 -13.18 -29.73
C ASN A 278 -2.54 -14.35 -28.73
N GLY A 279 -3.00 -15.53 -29.12
CA GLY A 279 -2.94 -16.74 -28.28
C GLY A 279 -1.53 -17.25 -27.95
N ALA A 280 -0.46 -16.71 -28.54
CA ALA A 280 0.92 -17.00 -28.14
C ALA A 280 1.40 -16.15 -26.95
N SER A 281 0.73 -15.02 -26.69
CA SER A 281 1.02 -14.14 -25.57
C SER A 281 0.34 -14.60 -24.29
N LEU A 282 0.99 -14.34 -23.15
CA LEU A 282 0.44 -14.72 -21.85
C LEU A 282 -0.62 -13.70 -21.40
N PRO A 283 -1.76 -14.15 -20.84
CA PRO A 283 -2.66 -13.28 -20.09
C PRO A 283 -1.92 -12.57 -18.95
N THR A 284 -2.42 -11.41 -18.52
CA THR A 284 -1.83 -10.65 -17.42
C THR A 284 -2.85 -10.43 -16.31
N VAL A 285 -2.48 -10.79 -15.08
CA VAL A 285 -3.32 -10.69 -13.89
C VAL A 285 -2.81 -9.62 -12.93
N LEU A 286 -3.65 -8.63 -12.66
CA LEU A 286 -3.46 -7.68 -11.56
C LEU A 286 -4.29 -8.13 -10.36
N VAL A 287 -3.62 -8.30 -9.22
CA VAL A 287 -4.26 -8.66 -7.95
C VAL A 287 -4.17 -7.50 -6.97
N ASN A 288 -5.29 -7.20 -6.30
CA ASN A 288 -5.36 -6.15 -5.30
C ASN A 288 -6.11 -6.58 -4.03
N PHE A 289 -5.41 -6.50 -2.89
CA PHE A 289 -5.97 -6.61 -1.54
C PHE A 289 -4.99 -6.00 -0.53
N GLY A 290 -5.47 -5.66 0.66
CA GLY A 290 -4.66 -5.06 1.73
C GLY A 290 -4.01 -6.11 2.63
N ALA A 291 -2.69 -6.28 2.55
CA ALA A 291 -1.91 -7.03 3.53
C ALA A 291 -0.42 -6.67 3.48
N HIS A 292 0.21 -6.57 4.64
CA HIS A 292 1.66 -6.37 4.77
C HIS A 292 2.46 -7.60 4.33
N PRO A 293 3.36 -7.52 3.33
CA PRO A 293 4.39 -8.52 3.10
C PRO A 293 5.50 -8.37 4.14
N TYR A 294 5.40 -9.12 5.25
CA TYR A 294 6.18 -8.83 6.47
C TYR A 294 6.90 -9.99 7.12
N ALA A 295 6.49 -11.22 6.83
CA ALA A 295 6.85 -12.37 7.64
C ALA A 295 8.35 -12.65 7.56
N ASN A 296 8.95 -12.58 6.37
CA ASN A 296 10.39 -12.76 6.19
C ASN A 296 11.20 -11.64 6.87
N GLY A 297 10.63 -10.43 6.98
CA GLY A 297 11.30 -9.25 7.54
C GLY A 297 11.29 -9.18 9.07
N LEU A 298 10.56 -10.09 9.72
CA LEU A 298 10.44 -10.11 11.17
C LEU A 298 11.58 -10.84 11.87
N ARG A 299 12.08 -10.23 12.94
CA ARG A 299 13.06 -10.85 13.83
C ARG A 299 12.37 -11.64 14.94
N ILE A 300 12.60 -12.94 14.95
CA ILE A 300 12.23 -13.88 16.03
C ILE A 300 13.45 -14.73 16.41
N LYS A 301 13.30 -15.70 17.33
CA LYS A 301 14.42 -16.55 17.76
C LYS A 301 15.09 -17.30 16.60
N ASN A 302 14.28 -17.76 15.63
CA ASN A 302 14.74 -18.60 14.52
C ASN A 302 14.75 -17.89 13.15
N ASN A 303 14.40 -16.59 13.09
CA ASN A 303 14.49 -15.76 11.89
C ASN A 303 15.13 -14.42 12.29
N ARG A 304 16.23 -14.05 11.66
CA ARG A 304 16.91 -12.78 11.96
C ARG A 304 16.24 -11.59 11.28
N GLY A 305 15.40 -11.82 10.27
CA GLY A 305 14.75 -10.76 9.48
C GLY A 305 15.76 -9.92 8.70
N ASP A 306 16.83 -10.56 8.24
CA ASP A 306 17.98 -9.94 7.56
C ASP A 306 18.19 -10.47 6.12
N MET A 307 17.22 -11.21 5.59
CA MET A 307 17.25 -11.75 4.23
C MET A 307 16.29 -10.97 3.31
N LEU A 308 16.77 -10.67 2.11
CA LEU A 308 16.01 -9.99 1.06
C LEU A 308 14.90 -10.89 0.52
N SER A 309 13.68 -10.37 0.43
CA SER A 309 12.52 -11.10 -0.07
C SER A 309 11.40 -10.13 -0.42
N ALA A 310 10.67 -10.42 -1.49
CA ALA A 310 9.40 -9.79 -1.83
C ALA A 310 8.23 -10.37 -1.01
N ASP A 311 8.45 -11.43 -0.20
CA ASP A 311 7.50 -12.07 0.72
C ASP A 311 6.34 -12.76 -0.04
N PHE A 312 5.11 -12.81 0.51
CA PHE A 312 4.01 -13.57 -0.12
C PHE A 312 3.72 -13.19 -1.59
N PRO A 313 3.87 -11.91 -2.06
CA PRO A 313 3.72 -11.56 -3.48
C PRO A 313 4.62 -12.37 -4.42
N PHE A 314 5.86 -12.68 -4.02
CA PHE A 314 6.78 -13.49 -4.84
C PHE A 314 6.22 -14.91 -5.06
N TYR A 315 5.70 -15.52 -4.00
CA TYR A 315 5.17 -16.88 -4.09
C TYR A 315 3.80 -16.92 -4.77
N MET A 316 3.00 -15.84 -4.69
CA MET A 316 1.82 -15.67 -5.53
C MET A 316 2.20 -15.60 -7.01
N GLU A 317 3.19 -14.78 -7.36
CA GLU A 317 3.73 -14.70 -8.73
C GLU A 317 4.16 -16.07 -9.23
N ARG A 318 4.91 -16.82 -8.42
CA ARG A 318 5.41 -18.15 -8.82
C ARG A 318 4.27 -19.09 -9.23
N GLU A 319 3.18 -19.12 -8.46
CA GLU A 319 2.02 -19.97 -8.80
C GLU A 319 1.25 -19.46 -10.03
N ILE A 320 1.06 -18.14 -10.15
CA ILE A 320 0.34 -17.52 -11.28
C ILE A 320 1.13 -17.68 -12.59
N ASN A 321 2.45 -17.47 -12.55
CA ASN A 321 3.33 -17.74 -13.69
C ASN A 321 3.31 -19.23 -14.07
N SER A 322 3.20 -20.14 -13.10
CA SER A 322 3.07 -21.58 -13.36
C SER A 322 1.73 -21.95 -14.02
N ALA A 323 0.72 -21.08 -13.91
CA ALA A 323 -0.54 -21.18 -14.65
C ALA A 323 -0.47 -20.54 -16.05
N GLY A 324 0.68 -20.00 -16.45
CA GLY A 324 0.85 -19.35 -17.76
C GLY A 324 0.32 -17.92 -17.83
N GLU A 325 0.30 -17.19 -16.71
CA GLU A 325 -0.17 -15.81 -16.66
C GLU A 325 0.93 -14.90 -16.07
N ASN A 326 1.07 -13.68 -16.60
CA ASN A 326 1.87 -12.63 -15.97
C ASN A 326 1.18 -12.13 -14.70
N PHE A 327 1.94 -11.59 -13.75
CA PHE A 327 1.41 -11.14 -12.47
C PHE A 327 1.81 -9.70 -12.16
N ILE A 328 0.93 -8.95 -11.52
CA ILE A 328 1.24 -7.69 -10.84
C ILE A 328 0.40 -7.56 -9.57
N PHE A 329 1.01 -7.19 -8.45
CA PHE A 329 0.33 -6.98 -7.17
C PHE A 329 0.32 -5.50 -6.80
N ILE A 330 -0.86 -4.99 -6.45
CA ILE A 330 -1.04 -3.65 -5.89
C ILE A 330 -1.69 -3.77 -4.52
N ASN A 331 -1.02 -3.23 -3.50
CA ASN A 331 -1.53 -3.33 -2.14
C ASN A 331 -2.83 -2.53 -1.95
N GLY A 332 -3.62 -2.89 -0.94
CA GLY A 332 -4.88 -2.25 -0.59
C GLY A 332 -4.79 -1.28 0.59
N ALA A 333 -5.90 -1.12 1.31
CA ALA A 333 -5.93 -0.41 2.59
C ALA A 333 -5.18 -1.22 3.66
N VAL A 334 -3.87 -0.99 3.76
CA VAL A 334 -2.94 -1.93 4.39
C VAL A 334 -2.70 -1.68 5.89
N ASN A 335 -2.80 -0.45 6.39
CA ASN A 335 -2.50 0.01 7.77
C ASN A 335 -1.98 -1.07 8.74
N GLY A 336 -2.82 -1.62 9.62
CA GLY A 336 -2.44 -2.65 10.59
C GLY A 336 -2.75 -4.06 10.11
N ILE A 337 -2.85 -4.29 8.80
CA ILE A 337 -3.37 -5.51 8.19
C ILE A 337 -2.22 -6.41 7.77
N TYR A 338 -2.25 -7.64 8.26
CA TYR A 338 -1.21 -8.63 8.06
C TYR A 338 -1.80 -9.94 7.56
N PRO A 339 -1.05 -10.71 6.76
CA PRO A 339 -1.47 -12.04 6.42
C PRO A 339 -1.43 -12.95 7.65
N ASN A 340 -2.45 -13.81 7.77
CA ASN A 340 -2.46 -14.94 8.67
C ASN A 340 -1.44 -15.98 8.16
N ARG A 341 -0.20 -15.89 8.64
CA ARG A 341 0.93 -16.74 8.21
C ARG A 341 0.66 -18.25 8.27
N GLY A 342 -0.21 -18.69 9.19
CA GLY A 342 -0.60 -20.10 9.31
C GLY A 342 -1.63 -20.56 8.30
N ALA A 343 -2.25 -19.65 7.54
CA ALA A 343 -3.35 -19.96 6.61
C ALA A 343 -2.95 -20.95 5.51
N GLY A 344 -1.66 -20.98 5.13
CA GLY A 344 -1.10 -21.95 4.18
C GLY A 344 -0.85 -23.36 4.75
N GLY A 345 -1.16 -23.61 6.02
CA GLY A 345 -1.09 -24.94 6.66
C GLY A 345 0.24 -25.27 7.36
N VAL A 346 1.23 -24.39 7.30
CA VAL A 346 2.52 -24.55 8.00
C VAL A 346 2.40 -24.08 9.46
N LYS A 347 2.43 -25.02 10.40
CA LYS A 347 2.17 -24.76 11.83
C LYS A 347 3.43 -24.38 12.60
N GLU A 348 4.59 -24.88 12.17
CA GLU A 348 5.88 -24.54 12.76
C GLU A 348 6.19 -23.05 12.60
N GLU A 349 6.90 -22.48 13.57
CA GLU A 349 7.37 -21.09 13.52
C GLU A 349 8.57 -20.95 12.56
N ASN A 350 8.30 -21.14 11.26
CA ASN A 350 9.23 -20.91 10.16
C ASN A 350 8.57 -19.92 9.19
N PHE A 351 8.94 -18.65 9.30
CA PHE A 351 8.30 -17.58 8.56
C PHE A 351 8.49 -17.70 7.04
N THR A 352 9.63 -18.18 6.56
CA THR A 352 9.85 -18.38 5.12
C THR A 352 8.93 -19.47 4.57
N ARG A 353 8.86 -20.64 5.23
CA ARG A 353 7.95 -21.72 4.81
C ARG A 353 6.47 -21.33 4.92
N GLN A 354 6.11 -20.59 5.97
CA GLN A 354 4.76 -20.04 6.12
C GLN A 354 4.40 -19.07 5.00
N THR A 355 5.33 -18.16 4.64
CA THR A 355 5.17 -17.19 3.57
C THR A 355 5.03 -17.87 2.21
N GLU A 356 5.86 -18.88 1.95
CA GLU A 356 5.77 -19.70 0.74
C GLU A 356 4.42 -20.40 0.62
N ALA A 357 3.98 -21.10 1.68
CA ALA A 357 2.73 -21.83 1.66
C ALA A 357 1.51 -20.91 1.55
N LEU A 358 1.55 -19.76 2.22
CA LEU A 358 0.53 -18.72 2.13
C LEU A 358 0.44 -18.12 0.73
N GLY A 359 1.56 -17.66 0.18
CA GLY A 359 1.59 -17.05 -1.16
C GLY A 359 1.19 -18.05 -2.23
N ARG A 360 1.56 -19.32 -2.07
CA ARG A 360 1.05 -20.41 -2.92
C ARG A 360 -0.48 -20.49 -2.88
N ASP A 361 -1.07 -20.57 -1.70
CA ASP A 361 -2.52 -20.72 -1.55
C ASP A 361 -3.30 -19.47 -2.00
N LEU A 362 -2.75 -18.27 -1.81
CA LEU A 362 -3.32 -17.04 -2.37
C LEU A 362 -3.22 -17.01 -3.91
N GLY A 363 -2.09 -17.43 -4.49
CA GLY A 363 -1.94 -17.54 -5.95
C GLY A 363 -2.95 -18.54 -6.55
N LYS A 364 -3.10 -19.71 -5.92
CA LYS A 364 -4.13 -20.69 -6.30
C LYS A 364 -5.54 -20.10 -6.21
N LEU A 365 -5.86 -19.37 -5.13
CA LEU A 365 -7.17 -18.73 -4.96
C LEU A 365 -7.47 -17.76 -6.10
N VAL A 366 -6.51 -16.93 -6.50
CA VAL A 366 -6.65 -15.98 -7.60
C VAL A 366 -6.97 -16.68 -8.91
N ILE A 367 -6.34 -17.83 -9.20
CA ILE A 367 -6.63 -18.61 -10.42
C ILE A 367 -7.98 -19.33 -10.30
N ALA A 368 -8.26 -19.91 -9.13
CA ALA A 368 -9.40 -20.79 -8.90
C ALA A 368 -10.74 -20.07 -8.72
N MET A 369 -10.76 -18.81 -8.25
CA MET A 369 -11.99 -18.14 -7.78
C MET A 369 -13.14 -18.10 -8.81
N THR A 370 -12.84 -18.11 -10.11
CA THR A 370 -13.84 -18.07 -11.19
C THR A 370 -14.02 -19.42 -11.90
N LYS A 371 -13.49 -20.50 -11.34
CA LYS A 371 -13.60 -21.88 -11.87
C LYS A 371 -14.67 -22.65 -11.10
N GLU A 372 -15.15 -23.73 -11.71
CA GLU A 372 -16.01 -24.68 -11.02
C GLU A 372 -15.20 -25.57 -10.08
N ARG A 373 -15.84 -26.06 -9.01
CA ARG A 373 -15.18 -26.86 -7.98
C ARG A 373 -14.53 -28.13 -8.55
N GLU A 374 -15.24 -28.82 -9.43
CA GLU A 374 -14.76 -30.05 -10.06
C GLU A 374 -13.50 -29.79 -10.90
N GLU A 375 -13.44 -28.66 -11.60
CA GLU A 375 -12.27 -28.25 -12.38
C GLU A 375 -11.07 -28.01 -11.45
N ILE A 376 -11.29 -27.36 -10.30
CA ILE A 376 -10.25 -27.09 -9.30
C ILE A 376 -9.70 -28.39 -8.71
N GLU A 377 -10.58 -29.33 -8.35
CA GLU A 377 -10.17 -30.59 -7.71
C GLU A 377 -9.39 -31.51 -8.66
N GLN A 378 -9.72 -31.48 -9.96
CA GLN A 378 -9.03 -32.25 -11.00
C GLN A 378 -7.72 -31.61 -11.49
N ASN A 379 -7.56 -30.30 -11.30
CA ASN A 379 -6.35 -29.58 -11.71
C ASN A 379 -5.21 -29.80 -10.69
N SER A 380 -4.07 -30.32 -11.15
CA SER A 380 -2.92 -30.63 -10.28
C SER A 380 -2.30 -29.39 -9.62
N LEU A 381 -2.36 -28.23 -10.26
CA LEU A 381 -1.90 -26.94 -9.71
C LEU A 381 -2.89 -26.45 -8.64
N LEU A 382 -4.19 -26.49 -8.92
CA LEU A 382 -5.22 -25.87 -8.07
C LEU A 382 -5.77 -26.79 -6.97
N SER A 383 -5.49 -28.09 -7.03
CA SER A 383 -6.00 -29.05 -6.07
C SER A 383 -5.72 -28.64 -4.62
N PRO A 384 -6.73 -28.68 -3.72
CA PRO A 384 -6.59 -28.25 -2.33
C PRO A 384 -5.91 -29.29 -1.43
N LYS A 385 -5.53 -30.47 -1.96
CA LYS A 385 -4.97 -31.60 -1.19
C LYS A 385 -3.79 -31.21 -0.31
N ASN A 386 -2.87 -30.40 -0.84
CA ASN A 386 -1.65 -29.94 -0.17
C ASN A 386 -1.72 -28.48 0.28
N SER A 387 -2.94 -27.96 0.48
CA SER A 387 -3.17 -26.58 0.90
C SER A 387 -3.57 -26.48 2.36
N GLY A 388 -3.43 -25.27 2.92
CA GLY A 388 -3.94 -24.95 4.24
C GLY A 388 -5.47 -24.85 4.26
N GLU A 389 -6.01 -24.77 5.48
CA GLU A 389 -7.46 -24.80 5.70
C GLU A 389 -8.19 -23.62 5.06
N ALA A 390 -7.55 -22.45 5.01
CA ALA A 390 -8.14 -21.26 4.40
C ALA A 390 -8.46 -21.46 2.90
N TYR A 391 -7.55 -22.10 2.15
CA TYR A 391 -7.79 -22.40 0.73
C TYR A 391 -8.77 -23.55 0.54
N LYS A 392 -8.71 -24.60 1.38
CA LYS A 392 -9.70 -25.69 1.37
C LYS A 392 -11.12 -25.15 1.56
N SER A 393 -11.31 -24.35 2.60
CA SER A 393 -12.57 -23.66 2.87
C SER A 393 -12.98 -22.72 1.71
N ALA A 394 -12.03 -22.03 1.06
CA ALA A 394 -12.33 -21.22 -0.11
C ALA A 394 -12.84 -22.06 -1.30
N VAL A 395 -12.25 -23.23 -1.58
CA VAL A 395 -12.71 -24.15 -2.64
C VAL A 395 -14.11 -24.70 -2.33
N GLU A 396 -14.41 -25.03 -1.08
CA GLU A 396 -15.76 -25.42 -0.68
C GLU A 396 -16.78 -24.29 -0.91
N ARG A 397 -16.39 -23.04 -0.64
CA ARG A 397 -17.22 -21.86 -0.90
C ARG A 397 -17.44 -21.58 -2.38
N ILE A 398 -16.43 -21.83 -3.22
CA ILE A 398 -16.55 -21.77 -4.68
C ILE A 398 -17.60 -22.78 -5.15
N GLY A 399 -17.59 -24.00 -4.62
CA GLY A 399 -18.57 -25.04 -4.96
C GLY A 399 -20.04 -24.70 -4.62
N LYS A 400 -20.30 -23.63 -3.87
CA LYS A 400 -21.66 -23.13 -3.66
C LYS A 400 -22.12 -22.18 -4.76
N CYS A 401 -21.19 -21.38 -5.26
CA CYS A 401 -21.40 -20.42 -6.34
C CYS A 401 -20.03 -19.90 -6.79
N ALA A 402 -19.66 -20.17 -8.04
CA ALA A 402 -18.44 -19.64 -8.63
C ALA A 402 -18.46 -18.11 -8.65
N VAL A 403 -17.29 -17.48 -8.49
CA VAL A 403 -17.20 -16.02 -8.53
C VAL A 403 -17.39 -15.57 -9.97
N LYS A 404 -18.30 -14.62 -10.19
CA LYS A 404 -18.57 -14.07 -11.52
C LYS A 404 -17.37 -13.25 -12.00
N GLU A 405 -16.83 -13.62 -13.15
CA GLU A 405 -15.95 -12.77 -13.95
C GLU A 405 -16.78 -11.95 -14.94
N ARG A 406 -16.49 -10.66 -15.06
CA ARG A 406 -17.18 -9.74 -15.98
C ARG A 406 -16.17 -9.16 -16.95
N GLU A 407 -16.52 -9.16 -18.23
CA GLU A 407 -15.77 -8.40 -19.21
C GLU A 407 -16.04 -6.91 -19.04
N LEU A 408 -15.00 -6.10 -19.14
CA LEU A 408 -15.06 -4.65 -19.03
C LEU A 408 -14.99 -4.03 -20.42
N GLU A 409 -15.88 -3.06 -20.72
CA GLU A 409 -15.78 -2.28 -21.95
C GLU A 409 -14.46 -1.49 -22.01
N PRO A 410 -13.85 -1.28 -23.19
CA PRO A 410 -12.64 -0.46 -23.35
C PRO A 410 -12.94 1.01 -23.08
N LYS A 411 -13.00 1.36 -21.80
CA LYS A 411 -13.27 2.72 -21.32
C LYS A 411 -12.40 2.98 -20.10
N LEU A 412 -11.42 3.86 -20.24
CA LEU A 412 -10.51 4.22 -19.16
C LEU A 412 -10.70 5.67 -18.73
N ILE A 413 -10.98 5.87 -17.45
CA ILE A 413 -11.01 7.17 -16.80
C ILE A 413 -9.93 7.18 -15.72
N SER A 414 -9.06 8.18 -15.75
CA SER A 414 -8.06 8.40 -14.71
C SER A 414 -7.97 9.88 -14.37
N ILE A 415 -7.90 10.19 -13.07
CA ILE A 415 -7.79 11.55 -12.57
C ILE A 415 -6.77 11.55 -11.46
N HIS A 416 -5.84 12.49 -11.51
CA HIS A 416 -4.78 12.64 -10.52
C HIS A 416 -4.73 14.07 -10.04
N LYS A 417 -4.60 14.23 -8.71
CA LYS A 417 -4.62 15.52 -8.05
C LYS A 417 -3.56 15.61 -6.97
N GLU A 418 -2.77 16.67 -7.02
CA GLU A 418 -1.84 16.99 -5.96
C GLU A 418 -2.59 17.58 -4.75
N THR A 419 -2.20 17.15 -3.56
CA THR A 419 -2.74 17.62 -2.28
C THR A 419 -1.59 18.00 -1.36
N ALA A 420 -1.65 19.21 -0.82
CA ALA A 420 -0.71 19.64 0.22
C ALA A 420 -1.20 19.16 1.59
N LEU A 421 -0.34 18.47 2.32
CA LEU A 421 -0.61 18.00 3.67
C LEU A 421 0.24 18.78 4.66
N ARG A 422 -0.40 19.24 5.73
CA ARG A 422 0.29 19.88 6.84
C ARG A 422 1.01 18.83 7.66
N VAL A 423 2.31 19.01 7.85
CA VAL A 423 3.10 18.15 8.74
C VAL A 423 2.90 18.66 10.15
N ASP A 424 2.06 17.99 10.93
CA ASP A 424 1.76 18.36 12.32
C ASP A 424 2.49 17.48 13.33
N ASN A 425 2.85 16.26 12.94
CA ASN A 425 3.62 15.35 13.78
C ASN A 425 5.05 15.91 14.01
N PRO A 426 5.44 16.24 15.26
CA PRO A 426 6.77 16.74 15.56
C PRO A 426 7.88 15.70 15.30
N LEU A 427 7.60 14.40 15.36
CA LEU A 427 8.59 13.39 14.97
C LEU A 427 8.89 13.48 13.46
N GLU A 428 7.85 13.57 12.63
CA GLU A 428 8.00 13.71 11.18
C GLU A 428 8.73 14.99 10.78
N LYS A 429 8.51 16.10 11.52
CA LYS A 429 9.30 17.33 11.33
C LYS A 429 10.79 17.11 11.57
N ILE A 430 11.15 16.38 12.64
CA ILE A 430 12.55 16.06 12.97
C ILE A 430 13.14 15.14 11.90
N ILE A 431 12.41 14.09 11.50
CA ILE A 431 12.80 13.16 10.43
C ILE A 431 13.10 13.92 9.14
N GLY A 432 12.17 14.78 8.69
CA GLY A 432 12.33 15.59 7.49
C GLY A 432 13.48 16.60 7.59
N LYS A 433 13.65 17.26 8.75
CA LYS A 433 14.78 18.16 9.03
C LYS A 433 16.12 17.42 8.95
N LEU A 434 16.19 16.20 9.48
CA LEU A 434 17.40 15.37 9.47
C LEU A 434 17.71 14.71 8.13
N GLY A 435 16.88 14.92 7.10
CA GLY A 435 17.07 14.28 5.79
C GLY A 435 16.66 12.80 5.77
N PHE A 436 15.92 12.34 6.77
CA PHE A 436 15.34 11.01 6.82
C PHE A 436 13.98 10.97 6.14
N ALA A 437 13.51 9.78 5.79
CA ALA A 437 12.31 9.56 4.97
C ALA A 437 12.35 10.20 3.56
N CYS A 438 13.35 11.01 3.23
CA CYS A 438 13.56 11.69 1.93
C CYS A 438 12.36 12.45 1.36
N PHE A 439 11.42 12.87 2.21
CA PHE A 439 10.30 13.72 1.81
C PHE A 439 10.79 15.11 1.34
N ASP A 440 10.14 15.65 0.31
CA ASP A 440 10.29 17.05 -0.10
C ASP A 440 9.32 17.91 0.73
N MET A 441 9.80 18.34 1.91
CA MET A 441 9.03 19.16 2.84
C MET A 441 9.35 20.64 2.61
N THR A 442 8.30 21.46 2.54
CA THR A 442 8.38 22.92 2.43
C THR A 442 8.05 23.59 3.76
N ARG A 443 8.44 24.86 3.89
CA ARG A 443 8.15 25.69 5.07
C ARG A 443 7.57 27.02 4.61
N PRO A 444 6.28 27.06 4.22
CA PRO A 444 5.66 28.27 3.67
C PRO A 444 5.57 29.43 4.66
N ALA A 445 5.60 29.15 5.96
CA ALA A 445 5.66 30.16 7.01
C ALA A 445 6.42 29.64 8.23
N LYS A 446 6.84 30.56 9.11
CA LYS A 446 7.57 30.20 10.34
C LYS A 446 6.76 29.22 11.19
N GLY A 447 7.26 27.99 11.31
CA GLY A 447 6.65 26.93 12.12
C GLY A 447 5.56 26.12 11.41
N ILE A 448 5.21 26.48 10.17
CA ILE A 448 4.29 25.73 9.31
C ILE A 448 5.12 24.90 8.34
N TYR A 449 4.88 23.60 8.32
CA TYR A 449 5.54 22.66 7.43
C TYR A 449 4.49 21.95 6.61
N GLU A 450 4.74 21.83 5.31
CA GLU A 450 3.84 21.16 4.38
C GLU A 450 4.64 20.19 3.52
N LEU A 451 4.01 19.09 3.14
CA LEU A 451 4.50 18.21 2.08
C LEU A 451 3.45 18.16 0.98
N GLU A 452 3.90 18.00 -0.26
CA GLU A 452 3.02 17.74 -1.39
C GLU A 452 2.94 16.23 -1.62
N THR A 453 1.73 15.73 -1.81
CA THR A 453 1.45 14.36 -2.19
C THR A 453 0.42 14.33 -3.31
N GLU A 454 0.00 13.14 -3.72
CA GLU A 454 -0.91 12.92 -4.83
C GLU A 454 -1.97 11.88 -4.48
N THR A 455 -3.21 12.12 -4.89
CA THR A 455 -4.29 11.14 -4.89
C THR A 455 -4.78 10.93 -6.31
N GLY A 456 -5.37 9.77 -6.58
CA GLY A 456 -5.92 9.48 -7.89
C GLY A 456 -7.21 8.68 -7.84
N TYR A 457 -7.98 8.75 -8.93
CA TYR A 457 -9.17 7.96 -9.15
C TYR A 457 -9.08 7.27 -10.51
N LEU A 458 -9.42 5.99 -10.54
CA LEU A 458 -9.42 5.15 -11.72
C LEU A 458 -10.80 4.50 -11.88
N GLU A 459 -11.33 4.52 -13.11
CA GLU A 459 -12.48 3.73 -13.51
C GLU A 459 -12.17 2.97 -14.82
N LEU A 460 -12.40 1.65 -14.81
CA LEU A 460 -12.21 0.76 -15.97
C LEU A 460 -13.55 0.13 -16.33
N GLY A 461 -13.96 0.30 -17.59
CA GLY A 461 -15.21 -0.24 -18.15
C GLY A 461 -16.50 0.26 -17.50
N GLY A 462 -16.45 1.39 -16.78
CA GLY A 462 -17.62 1.92 -16.06
C GLY A 462 -17.98 1.16 -14.78
N GLU A 463 -17.35 0.01 -14.52
CA GLU A 463 -17.70 -0.89 -13.42
C GLU A 463 -16.62 -0.94 -12.33
N PHE A 464 -15.36 -1.15 -12.70
CA PHE A 464 -14.29 -1.27 -11.72
C PHE A 464 -13.75 0.11 -11.33
N LYS A 465 -13.85 0.44 -10.04
CA LYS A 465 -13.41 1.73 -9.49
C LYS A 465 -12.33 1.52 -8.45
N ALA A 466 -11.26 2.32 -8.52
CA ALA A 466 -10.21 2.33 -7.51
C ALA A 466 -9.81 3.77 -7.15
N LEU A 467 -9.55 3.99 -5.85
CA LEU A 467 -8.87 5.19 -5.37
C LEU A 467 -7.38 4.87 -5.14
N LEU A 468 -6.50 5.71 -5.66
CA LEU A 468 -5.06 5.61 -5.47
C LEU A 468 -4.67 6.42 -4.24
N VAL A 469 -4.07 5.74 -3.25
CA VAL A 469 -3.84 6.30 -1.91
C VAL A 469 -2.34 6.37 -1.60
N PRO A 470 -1.80 7.55 -1.25
CA PRO A 470 -0.37 7.82 -1.04
C PRO A 470 0.18 7.33 0.32
N GLY A 471 -0.19 6.13 0.77
CA GLY A 471 0.29 5.60 2.04
C GLY A 471 -0.58 4.50 2.62
N GLU A 472 -0.35 4.22 3.91
CA GLU A 472 -0.96 3.12 4.65
C GLU A 472 -2.27 3.56 5.31
N ILE A 473 -3.33 3.57 4.51
CA ILE A 473 -4.66 4.01 4.95
C ILE A 473 -5.40 2.99 5.80
N THR A 474 -6.06 3.47 6.85
CA THR A 474 -6.93 2.64 7.69
C THR A 474 -8.17 2.17 6.92
N PRO A 475 -8.49 0.86 6.94
CA PRO A 475 -9.70 0.32 6.31
C PRO A 475 -11.02 1.00 6.75
N GLY A 476 -11.18 1.33 8.04
CA GLY A 476 -12.38 1.99 8.53
C GLY A 476 -12.69 3.31 7.82
N LEU A 477 -11.66 4.07 7.47
CA LEU A 477 -11.75 5.32 6.72
C LEU A 477 -12.25 5.12 5.28
N VAL A 478 -12.06 3.92 4.72
CA VAL A 478 -12.56 3.54 3.39
C VAL A 478 -14.06 3.26 3.45
N SER A 479 -14.53 2.53 4.46
CA SER A 479 -15.85 1.90 4.49
C SER A 479 -16.86 2.48 5.49
N ASP A 480 -16.51 3.53 6.24
CA ASP A 480 -17.31 4.11 7.33
C ASP A 480 -17.57 3.11 8.47
N THR A 481 -16.49 2.45 8.92
CA THR A 481 -16.53 1.40 9.94
C THR A 481 -15.34 1.50 10.88
N GLY A 482 -15.27 0.62 11.88
CA GLY A 482 -14.14 0.58 12.79
C GLY A 482 -13.95 1.92 13.49
N ASP A 483 -12.77 2.50 13.32
CA ASP A 483 -12.29 3.71 14.00
C ASP A 483 -12.97 5.00 13.52
N MET A 484 -13.79 4.96 12.47
CA MET A 484 -14.66 6.07 12.10
C MET A 484 -15.83 6.24 13.09
N LEU A 485 -16.21 5.19 13.83
CA LEU A 485 -17.35 5.20 14.75
C LEU A 485 -16.96 5.73 16.14
N ALA A 486 -17.89 6.43 16.80
CA ALA A 486 -17.64 7.05 18.09
C ALA A 486 -17.20 6.03 19.14
N GLU A 487 -17.91 4.92 19.24
CA GLU A 487 -17.69 3.83 20.19
C GLU A 487 -16.36 3.09 20.01
N ASN A 488 -15.69 3.26 18.87
CA ASN A 488 -14.45 2.57 18.51
C ASN A 488 -13.24 3.52 18.44
N SER A 489 -13.43 4.81 18.71
CA SER A 489 -12.41 5.86 18.58
C SER A 489 -11.81 6.27 19.93
N ILE A 490 -10.54 6.71 19.95
CA ILE A 490 -9.91 7.22 21.18
C ILE A 490 -10.65 8.44 21.78
N THR A 491 -11.26 9.26 20.93
CA THR A 491 -11.91 10.51 21.36
C THR A 491 -13.35 10.28 21.84
N ASN A 492 -13.90 9.07 21.66
CA ASN A 492 -15.32 8.76 21.81
C ASN A 492 -16.22 9.68 20.96
N ARG A 493 -15.75 10.06 19.77
CA ARG A 493 -16.50 10.87 18.80
C ARG A 493 -16.38 10.24 17.43
N ALA A 494 -17.47 10.23 16.67
CA ALA A 494 -17.43 9.79 15.29
C ALA A 494 -16.55 10.72 14.46
N SER A 495 -16.04 10.21 13.36
CA SER A 495 -15.30 11.03 12.39
C SER A 495 -16.16 12.20 11.90
N GLY A 496 -15.54 13.35 11.69
CA GLY A 496 -16.20 14.57 11.21
C GLY A 496 -16.28 14.68 9.69
N PHE A 497 -15.83 13.65 8.95
CA PHE A 497 -15.77 13.65 7.49
C PHE A 497 -16.24 12.30 6.93
N LYS A 498 -16.63 12.31 5.64
CA LYS A 498 -17.16 11.15 4.93
C LYS A 498 -16.08 10.09 4.70
N SER A 499 -16.49 8.82 4.68
CA SER A 499 -15.61 7.74 4.18
C SER A 499 -15.29 7.91 2.70
N LEU A 500 -14.22 7.27 2.24
CA LEU A 500 -13.83 7.35 0.82
C LEU A 500 -14.89 6.76 -0.11
N CYS A 501 -15.51 5.65 0.28
CA CYS A 501 -16.61 5.06 -0.50
C CYS A 501 -17.82 5.98 -0.57
N ASP A 502 -18.10 6.81 0.46
CA ASP A 502 -19.18 7.80 0.40
C ASP A 502 -18.84 9.00 -0.48
N ILE A 503 -17.56 9.38 -0.56
CA ILE A 503 -17.09 10.48 -1.42
C ILE A 503 -17.14 10.07 -2.90
N VAL A 504 -16.57 8.90 -3.21
CA VAL A 504 -16.47 8.38 -4.58
C VAL A 504 -17.82 7.81 -5.05
N GLY A 505 -18.47 7.04 -4.19
CA GLY A 505 -19.71 6.33 -4.44
C GLY A 505 -19.51 4.84 -4.74
N GLY A 506 -20.29 3.98 -4.08
CA GLY A 506 -20.26 2.54 -4.25
C GLY A 506 -19.09 1.86 -3.55
N ASP A 507 -18.97 0.54 -3.73
CA ASP A 507 -17.88 -0.26 -3.15
C ASP A 507 -16.60 -0.07 -3.98
N THR A 508 -15.81 0.95 -3.65
CA THR A 508 -14.60 1.36 -4.40
C THR A 508 -13.36 0.63 -3.87
N ALA A 509 -12.52 0.10 -4.77
CA ALA A 509 -11.25 -0.51 -4.37
C ALA A 509 -10.23 0.54 -3.90
N VAL A 510 -9.24 0.10 -3.14
CA VAL A 510 -8.10 0.95 -2.76
C VAL A 510 -6.84 0.38 -3.39
N PHE A 511 -6.15 1.21 -4.17
CA PHE A 511 -4.78 0.97 -4.62
C PHE A 511 -3.87 1.79 -3.69
N GLY A 512 -3.40 1.14 -2.64
CA GLY A 512 -2.56 1.75 -1.60
C GLY A 512 -1.10 1.90 -2.05
N LEU A 513 -0.35 2.68 -1.28
CA LEU A 513 1.08 2.95 -1.52
C LEU A 513 1.33 3.48 -2.94
N ALA A 514 0.37 4.26 -3.44
CA ALA A 514 0.34 4.77 -4.80
C ALA A 514 0.95 6.17 -4.87
N ASN A 515 1.96 6.34 -5.72
CA ASN A 515 2.64 7.59 -6.05
C ASN A 515 3.35 8.30 -4.89
N ASP A 516 3.25 7.75 -3.68
CA ASP A 516 3.95 8.20 -2.48
C ASP A 516 3.85 7.13 -1.36
N ALA A 517 4.66 7.31 -0.31
CA ALA A 517 4.66 6.51 0.90
C ALA A 517 4.70 7.43 2.13
N LEU A 518 3.59 8.12 2.41
CA LEU A 518 3.47 9.10 3.50
C LEU A 518 3.48 8.52 4.92
N GLY A 519 3.56 7.20 5.03
CA GLY A 519 3.24 6.48 6.27
C GLY A 519 1.73 6.35 6.45
N TYR A 520 1.25 6.40 7.69
CA TYR A 520 -0.11 6.03 8.03
C TYR A 520 -1.13 7.16 7.86
N ILE A 521 -2.29 6.84 7.30
CA ILE A 521 -3.44 7.74 7.20
C ILE A 521 -4.53 7.22 8.15
N ILE A 522 -4.65 7.88 9.30
CA ILE A 522 -5.46 7.46 10.45
C ILE A 522 -6.55 8.51 10.70
N PRO A 523 -7.80 8.10 10.98
CA PRO A 523 -8.89 9.05 11.28
C PRO A 523 -8.54 10.04 12.38
N ASP A 524 -8.90 11.31 12.19
CA ASP A 524 -8.62 12.41 13.13
C ASP A 524 -9.12 12.12 14.55
N ASN A 525 -10.27 11.46 14.67
CA ASN A 525 -10.91 11.08 15.93
C ASN A 525 -10.21 9.90 16.64
N ASP A 526 -9.27 9.23 15.97
CA ASP A 526 -8.53 8.07 16.46
C ASP A 526 -6.99 8.28 16.48
N TYR A 527 -6.51 9.42 15.99
CA TYR A 527 -5.09 9.76 15.98
C TYR A 527 -4.54 10.12 17.36
N CYS A 528 -3.49 9.43 17.79
CA CYS A 528 -2.73 9.77 18.98
C CYS A 528 -1.28 9.30 18.96
N MET A 529 -0.34 10.22 19.15
CA MET A 529 1.10 9.91 19.21
C MET A 529 1.46 9.14 20.49
N PHE A 530 1.32 7.82 20.47
CA PHE A 530 1.83 6.95 21.53
C PHE A 530 3.23 6.43 21.19
N PHE A 531 4.16 6.54 22.14
CA PHE A 531 5.40 5.77 22.09
C PHE A 531 5.22 4.49 22.90
N ALA A 532 4.71 3.47 22.22
CA ALA A 532 4.44 2.18 22.82
C ALA A 532 4.96 1.10 21.87
N GLY A 533 6.29 0.90 21.83
CA GLY A 533 6.83 -0.30 21.21
C GLY A 533 6.22 -1.56 21.84
N TYR A 534 6.24 -2.69 21.14
CA TYR A 534 5.70 -3.98 21.64
C TYR A 534 6.55 -4.58 22.77
N GLY A 535 6.58 -3.92 23.94
CA GLY A 535 7.36 -4.34 25.11
C GLY A 535 6.52 -4.40 26.37
N LYS A 536 6.93 -5.23 27.34
CA LYS A 536 6.23 -5.42 28.64
C LYS A 536 5.92 -4.11 29.37
N LEU A 537 6.77 -3.09 29.22
CA LEU A 537 6.56 -1.77 29.81
C LEU A 537 5.43 -1.01 29.12
N ALA A 538 5.35 -1.07 27.78
CA ALA A 538 4.27 -0.47 27.02
C ALA A 538 2.95 -1.20 27.25
N GLU A 539 2.95 -2.54 27.27
CA GLU A 539 1.77 -3.34 27.63
C GLU A 539 1.24 -2.99 29.03
N LYS A 540 2.15 -2.75 29.98
CA LYS A 540 1.83 -2.36 31.37
C LYS A 540 1.34 -0.90 31.49
N LEU A 541 1.81 0.00 30.63
CA LEU A 541 1.48 1.43 30.67
C LEU A 541 0.26 1.79 29.82
N PHE A 542 0.02 1.07 28.71
CA PHE A 542 -0.86 1.48 27.62
C PHE A 542 -1.85 0.41 27.16
N PHE A 543 -1.98 -0.70 27.92
CA PHE A 543 -2.68 -1.93 27.53
C PHE A 543 -2.02 -2.64 26.33
N LYS A 544 -2.03 -3.97 26.36
CA LYS A 544 -1.47 -4.81 25.28
C LYS A 544 -2.13 -4.54 23.92
N ASP A 545 -3.41 -4.21 23.94
CA ASP A 545 -4.24 -3.99 22.75
C ASP A 545 -4.21 -2.54 22.23
N TYR A 546 -3.42 -1.63 22.82
CA TYR A 546 -3.29 -0.23 22.35
C TYR A 546 -1.83 0.23 22.19
N ALA A 547 -0.90 -0.73 22.21
CA ALA A 547 0.50 -0.51 21.84
C ALA A 547 0.64 -0.54 20.30
N HIS A 548 0.16 0.52 19.66
CA HIS A 548 0.23 0.71 18.22
C HIS A 548 1.14 1.90 17.91
N TYR A 549 1.89 1.76 16.81
CA TYR A 549 2.97 2.69 16.44
C TYR A 549 2.62 3.51 15.20
N GLN A 550 1.52 3.16 14.52
CA GLN A 550 1.12 3.73 13.24
C GLN A 550 0.97 5.25 13.32
N GLU A 551 0.42 5.74 14.43
CA GLU A 551 0.23 7.16 14.71
C GLU A 551 1.56 7.93 14.81
N MET A 552 2.67 7.25 15.17
CA MET A 552 4.01 7.85 15.20
C MET A 552 4.54 8.16 13.80
N PHE A 553 4.16 7.37 12.80
CA PHE A 553 4.59 7.51 11.41
C PHE A 553 3.45 7.98 10.51
N SER A 554 2.54 8.76 11.07
CA SER A 554 1.56 9.53 10.31
C SER A 554 1.98 10.99 10.29
N ILE A 555 1.73 11.67 9.17
CA ILE A 555 2.13 13.07 8.93
C ILE A 555 1.55 14.04 9.97
N GLY A 556 0.41 13.69 10.58
CA GLY A 556 -0.21 14.47 11.63
C GLY A 556 -1.68 14.12 11.89
N ALA A 557 -2.25 14.80 12.89
CA ALA A 557 -3.60 14.55 13.39
C ALA A 557 -4.73 14.80 12.39
N HIS A 558 -4.46 15.56 11.33
CA HIS A 558 -5.44 15.96 10.31
C HIS A 558 -5.09 15.39 8.92
N THR A 559 -4.21 14.40 8.86
CA THR A 559 -3.81 13.77 7.60
C THR A 559 -5.00 13.17 6.87
N ALA A 560 -5.86 12.45 7.62
CA ALA A 560 -7.04 11.79 7.10
C ALA A 560 -8.08 12.76 6.57
N SER A 561 -8.48 13.76 7.37
CA SER A 561 -9.46 14.76 6.93
C SER A 561 -8.96 15.60 5.75
N ALA A 562 -7.69 16.01 5.74
CA ALA A 562 -7.09 16.73 4.62
C ALA A 562 -7.04 15.87 3.34
N PHE A 563 -6.67 14.60 3.46
CA PHE A 563 -6.69 13.66 2.35
C PHE A 563 -8.11 13.45 1.80
N ALA A 564 -9.08 13.19 2.67
CA ALA A 564 -10.48 13.02 2.29
C ALA A 564 -11.05 14.27 1.60
N ALA A 565 -10.71 15.47 2.08
CA ALA A 565 -11.08 16.72 1.43
C ALA A 565 -10.46 16.85 0.02
N GLY A 566 -9.20 16.44 -0.16
CA GLY A 566 -8.54 16.39 -1.48
C GLY A 566 -9.25 15.43 -2.45
N VAL A 567 -9.66 14.26 -1.97
CA VAL A 567 -10.46 13.30 -2.75
C VAL A 567 -11.83 13.90 -3.11
N GLU A 568 -12.50 14.56 -2.18
CA GLU A 568 -13.79 15.21 -2.44
C GLU A 568 -13.67 16.30 -3.51
N ASP A 569 -12.63 17.13 -3.44
CA ASP A 569 -12.36 18.18 -4.42
C ASP A 569 -12.01 17.60 -5.81
N MET A 570 -11.24 16.51 -5.85
CA MET A 570 -10.96 15.75 -7.07
C MET A 570 -12.27 15.22 -7.69
N MET A 571 -13.13 14.58 -6.90
CA MET A 571 -14.38 14.01 -7.40
C MET A 571 -15.41 15.08 -7.79
N LYS A 572 -15.43 16.25 -7.14
CA LYS A 572 -16.22 17.41 -7.57
C LYS A 572 -15.76 17.90 -8.95
N SER A 573 -14.44 18.01 -9.13
CA SER A 573 -13.83 18.42 -10.40
C SER A 573 -14.16 17.43 -11.53
N PHE A 574 -14.11 16.13 -11.23
CA PHE A 574 -14.53 15.08 -12.16
C PHE A 574 -16.00 15.21 -12.57
N LYS A 575 -16.91 15.26 -11.60
CA LYS A 575 -18.36 15.34 -11.85
C LYS A 575 -18.74 16.60 -12.63
N ALA A 576 -18.09 17.72 -12.34
CA ALA A 576 -18.30 18.97 -13.09
C ALA A 576 -17.87 18.87 -14.56
N ARG A 577 -16.89 18.02 -14.89
CA ARG A 577 -16.44 17.78 -16.27
C ARG A 577 -17.27 16.74 -17.02
N LEU A 578 -17.85 15.76 -16.34
CA LEU A 578 -18.82 14.82 -16.96
C LEU A 578 -20.11 15.51 -17.41
N ASN A 579 -20.47 16.62 -16.75
CA ASN A 579 -21.70 17.38 -17.02
C ASN A 579 -21.51 18.51 -18.05
N LYS A 580 -20.30 18.68 -18.60
CA LYS A 580 -19.98 19.63 -19.68
C LYS A 580 -19.78 18.85 -20.96
#